data_AF-A0A7V4KF02-F1
#
_entry.id   AF-A0A7V4KF02-F1
#
_cell.length_a   1.000
_cell.length_b   1.000
_cell.length_c   1.000
_cell.angle_alpha   90.00
_cell.angle_beta   90.00
_cell.angle_gamma   90.00
#
_symmetry.space_group_name_H-M   'P 1'
#
loop_
_entity.id
_entity.type
_entity.pdbx_description
1 polymer ?
#
loop_
_entity_poly.entity_id
_entity_poly.type
_entity_poly.pdbx_seq_one_letter_code
_entity_poly.pdbx_strand_id
1 'polypeptide(L)'
;MLSFSGPNPPKLHEIVERLVRNSFKKKKNFFMLIVGAPGSGKSYTALKFAETIEPKFSPREQIIYMPEQFKRVFENLEESRKKVLIFD
;
A
#
# COMPACT_ATOMS: atom_id res chain seq x y z
N MET A 1 16.36 -8.71 -10.14
CA MET A 1 15.23 -9.66 -10.18
C MET A 1 15.20 -10.40 -8.85
N LEU A 2 14.11 -10.33 -8.08
CA LEU A 2 13.99 -11.08 -6.83
C LEU A 2 13.70 -12.55 -7.20
N SER A 3 14.66 -13.46 -7.04
CA SER A 3 14.41 -14.90 -7.22
C SER A 3 14.03 -15.53 -5.88
N PHE A 4 12.85 -16.10 -5.79
CA PHE A 4 12.41 -16.87 -4.63
C PHE A 4 12.48 -18.36 -4.96
N SER A 5 13.63 -18.98 -4.70
CA SER A 5 13.87 -20.42 -4.91
C SER A 5 13.96 -21.12 -3.55
N GLY A 6 12.91 -21.87 -3.19
CA GLY A 6 12.82 -22.66 -1.97
C GLY A 6 11.55 -23.54 -1.96
N PRO A 7 11.46 -24.56 -1.09
CA PRO A 7 10.38 -25.56 -1.10
C PRO A 7 8.99 -24.98 -0.77
N ASN A 8 8.94 -23.80 -0.16
CA ASN A 8 7.73 -23.01 0.04
C ASN A 8 8.03 -21.55 -0.35
N PRO A 9 7.75 -21.13 -1.59
CA PRO A 9 7.93 -19.73 -1.97
C PRO A 9 6.99 -18.84 -1.13
N PRO A 10 7.46 -17.66 -0.71
CA PRO A 10 6.63 -16.74 0.06
C PRO A 10 5.42 -16.34 -0.78
N LYS A 11 4.27 -16.21 -0.11
CA LYS A 11 3.05 -15.74 -0.77
C LYS A 11 3.26 -14.30 -1.23
N LEU A 12 2.58 -13.88 -2.30
CA LEU A 12 2.68 -12.52 -2.83
C LEU A 12 2.53 -11.45 -1.75
N HIS A 13 1.57 -11.65 -0.83
CA HIS A 13 1.33 -10.67 0.21
C HIS A 13 2.50 -10.50 1.19
N GLU A 14 3.20 -11.59 1.51
CA GLU A 14 4.38 -11.58 2.38
C GLU A 14 5.54 -10.83 1.70
N ILE A 15 5.70 -11.00 0.39
CA ILE A 15 6.70 -10.27 -0.40
C ILE A 15 6.41 -8.78 -0.37
N VAL A 16 5.17 -8.39 -0.71
CA VAL A 16 4.75 -6.98 -0.74
C VAL A 16 4.90 -6.35 0.64
N GLU A 17 4.43 -7.02 1.69
CA GLU A 17 4.55 -6.54 3.07
C GLU A 17 6.02 -6.34 3.46
N ARG A 18 6.90 -7.28 3.12
CA ARG A 18 8.34 -7.15 3.40
C ARG A 18 8.96 -5.96 2.69
N LEU A 19 8.62 -5.73 1.41
CA LEU A 19 9.13 -4.59 0.63
C LEU A 19 8.65 -3.25 1.21
N VAL A 20 7.37 -3.14 1.55
CA VAL A 20 6.79 -1.93 2.14
C VAL A 20 7.39 -1.66 3.52
N ARG A 21 7.42 -2.67 4.40
CA ARG A 21 8.01 -2.52 5.75
C ARG A 21 9.47 -2.11 5.71
N ASN A 22 10.25 -2.66 4.77
CA ASN A 22 11.65 -2.28 4.60
C ASN A 22 11.81 -0.83 4.12
N SER A 23 10.94 -0.36 3.23
CA SER A 23 10.94 1.03 2.77
C SER A 23 10.64 1.98 3.93
N PHE A 24 9.61 1.69 4.73
CA PHE A 24 9.29 2.47 5.91
C PHE A 24 10.39 2.47 6.98
N LYS A 25 11.05 1.33 7.24
CA LYS A 25 12.20 1.27 8.16
C LYS A 25 13.34 2.20 7.73
N LYS A 26 13.50 2.41 6.42
CA LYS A 26 14.49 3.32 5.84
C LYS A 26 13.98 4.75 5.67
N LYS A 27 12.79 5.09 6.22
CA LYS A 27 12.09 6.37 6.03
C LYS A 27 11.96 6.75 4.55
N LYS A 28 11.71 5.76 3.68
CA LYS A 28 11.50 5.95 2.24
C LYS A 28 10.04 5.71 1.88
N ASN A 29 9.57 6.52 0.94
CA ASN A 29 8.29 6.30 0.27
C ASN A 29 8.37 5.05 -0.61
N PHE A 30 7.22 4.38 -0.78
CA PHE A 30 7.07 3.23 -1.64
C PHE A 30 5.81 3.41 -2.49
N PHE A 31 5.92 3.16 -3.79
CA PHE A 31 4.81 3.24 -4.73
C PHE A 31 4.57 1.86 -5.35
N MET A 32 3.30 1.47 -5.45
CA MET A 32 2.89 0.18 -6.00
C MET A 32 1.78 0.39 -7.02
N LEU A 33 1.94 -0.21 -8.19
CA LEU A 33 0.92 -0.23 -9.24
C LEU A 33 0.36 -1.65 -9.35
N ILE A 34 -0.97 -1.79 -9.25
CA ILE A 34 -1.67 -3.07 -9.43
C ILE A 34 -2.40 -3.01 -10.78
N VAL A 35 -2.04 -3.90 -11.70
CA VAL A 35 -2.58 -3.94 -13.07
C VAL A 35 -3.35 -5.24 -13.29
N GLY A 36 -4.46 -5.17 -14.02
CA GLY A 36 -5.35 -6.32 -14.28
C GLY A 36 -6.66 -5.91 -14.95
N ALA A 37 -7.38 -6.87 -15.53
CA ALA A 37 -8.66 -6.64 -16.20
C ALA A 37 -9.75 -6.13 -15.24
N PRO A 38 -10.82 -5.45 -15.71
CA PRO A 38 -12.00 -5.16 -14.89
C PRO A 38 -12.52 -6.42 -14.20
N GLY A 39 -12.90 -6.31 -12.93
CA GLY A 39 -13.35 -7.47 -12.13
C GLY A 39 -12.25 -8.40 -11.60
N SER A 40 -10.96 -8.18 -11.93
CA SER A 40 -9.86 -9.05 -11.46
C SER A 40 -9.47 -8.85 -9.99
N GLY A 41 -10.22 -8.04 -9.23
CA GLY A 41 -9.97 -7.82 -7.80
C GLY A 41 -8.90 -6.76 -7.45
N LYS A 42 -8.47 -5.91 -8.38
CA LYS A 42 -7.42 -4.88 -8.13
C LYS A 42 -7.70 -4.00 -6.91
N SER A 43 -8.88 -3.37 -6.86
CA SER A 43 -9.27 -2.49 -5.75
C SER A 43 -9.37 -3.27 -4.43
N TYR A 44 -9.89 -4.51 -4.48
CA TYR A 44 -9.91 -5.40 -3.32
C TYR A 44 -8.50 -5.72 -2.79
N THR A 45 -7.57 -6.06 -3.69
CA THR A 45 -6.18 -6.32 -3.34
C THR A 45 -5.49 -5.08 -2.77
N ALA A 46 -5.71 -3.90 -3.35
CA ALA A 46 -5.17 -2.64 -2.85
C ALA A 46 -5.65 -2.35 -1.41
N LEU A 47 -6.96 -2.51 -1.17
CA LEU A 47 -7.57 -2.34 0.17
C LEU A 47 -6.98 -3.31 1.18
N LYS A 48 -6.86 -4.60 0.82
CA LYS A 48 -6.28 -5.61 1.73
C LYS A 48 -4.84 -5.32 2.08
N PHE A 49 -4.05 -4.83 1.12
CA PHE A 49 -2.70 -4.38 1.42
C PHE A 49 -2.68 -3.19 2.35
N ALA A 50 -3.51 -2.19 2.12
CA ALA A 50 -3.57 -1.01 2.96
C ALA A 50 -3.95 -1.34 4.42
N GLU A 51 -4.97 -2.18 4.63
CA GLU A 51 -5.37 -2.68 5.96
C GLU A 51 -4.24 -3.44 6.67
N THR A 52 -3.46 -4.23 5.92
CA THR A 52 -2.35 -5.03 6.47
C THR A 52 -1.16 -4.15 6.86
N ILE A 53 -0.87 -3.13 6.05
CA ILE A 53 0.29 -2.25 6.21
C ILE A 53 0.03 -1.17 7.27
N GLU A 54 -1.17 -0.59 7.27
CA GLU A 54 -1.62 0.44 8.19
C GLU A 54 -2.88 -0.04 8.94
N PRO A 55 -2.74 -0.52 10.20
CA PRO A 55 -3.88 -1.08 10.96
C PRO A 55 -5.03 -0.10 11.22
N LYS A 56 -4.78 1.21 11.12
CA LYS A 56 -5.79 2.27 11.28
C LYS A 56 -6.20 2.90 9.94
N PHE A 57 -5.99 2.19 8.83
CA PHE A 57 -6.35 2.66 7.51
C PHE A 57 -7.85 3.00 7.44
N SER A 58 -8.15 4.19 6.92
CA SER A 58 -9.52 4.68 6.70
C SER A 58 -9.81 4.78 5.20
N PRO A 59 -10.60 3.86 4.62
CA PRO A 59 -10.98 3.96 3.21
C PRO A 59 -11.65 5.28 2.84
N ARG A 60 -12.43 5.86 3.77
CA ARG A 60 -13.14 7.13 3.56
C ARG A 60 -12.19 8.31 3.34
N GLU A 61 -11.03 8.29 3.97
CA GLU A 61 -10.07 9.40 3.95
C GLU A 61 -8.88 9.14 3.01
N GLN A 62 -8.54 7.87 2.80
CA GLN A 62 -7.27 7.46 2.18
C GLN A 62 -7.44 6.81 0.79
N ILE A 63 -8.67 6.72 0.28
CA ILE A 63 -8.92 6.50 -1.14
C ILE A 63 -9.02 7.86 -1.83
N ILE A 64 -8.13 8.08 -2.79
CA ILE A 64 -7.89 9.35 -3.44
C ILE A 64 -8.35 9.25 -4.90
N TYR A 65 -9.43 9.96 -5.20
CA TYR A 65 -9.95 10.12 -6.56
C TYR A 65 -9.55 11.49 -7.16
N MET A 66 -9.28 12.47 -6.30
CA MET A 66 -9.01 13.86 -6.68
C MET A 66 -7.80 14.45 -5.95
N PRO A 67 -7.06 15.40 -6.56
CA PRO A 67 -5.88 16.02 -5.96
C PRO A 67 -6.13 16.69 -4.60
N GLU A 68 -7.33 17.22 -4.34
CA GLU A 68 -7.68 17.88 -3.09
C GLU A 68 -7.74 16.90 -1.93
N GLN A 69 -8.18 15.67 -2.18
CA GLN A 69 -8.21 14.60 -1.17
C GLN A 69 -6.78 14.24 -0.77
N PHE A 70 -5.88 14.15 -1.73
CA PHE A 70 -4.46 13.92 -1.46
C PHE A 70 -3.89 15.00 -0.54
N LYS A 71 -4.08 16.28 -0.89
CA LYS A 71 -3.58 17.41 -0.08
C LYS A 71 -4.07 17.36 1.37
N ARG A 72 -5.37 17.09 1.57
CA ARG A 72 -5.96 16.99 2.92
C ARG A 72 -5.30 15.90 3.77
N VAL A 73 -4.89 14.78 3.18
CA VAL A 73 -4.20 13.74 3.94
C VAL A 73 -2.80 14.19 4.35
N PHE A 74 -2.09 14.92 3.48
CA PHE A 74 -0.75 15.46 3.77
C PHE A 74 -0.74 16.59 4.79
N GLU A 75 -1.72 17.48 4.76
CA GLU A 75 -1.84 18.58 5.73
C GLU A 75 -2.11 18.07 7.15
N ASN A 76 -2.79 16.93 7.28
CA ASN A 76 -3.12 16.30 8.56
C ASN A 76 -2.13 15.20 8.98
N LEU A 77 -0.99 15.10 8.30
CA LEU A 77 -0.03 14.02 8.48
C LEU A 77 0.95 14.39 9.61
N GLU A 78 0.78 13.80 10.78
CA GLU A 78 1.78 13.89 11.85
C GLU A 78 3.09 13.21 11.38
N GLU A 79 4.23 13.89 11.54
CA GLU A 79 5.56 13.48 11.02
C GLU A 79 6.01 12.05 11.41
N SER A 80 5.41 11.47 12.46
CA SER A 80 5.77 10.15 12.97
C SER A 80 4.95 8.98 12.40
N ARG A 81 3.88 9.24 11.64
CA ARG A 81 2.97 8.18 11.17
C ARG A 81 3.29 7.67 9.77
N LYS A 82 3.38 6.35 9.66
CA LYS A 82 3.31 5.64 8.37
C LYS A 82 1.90 5.81 7.82
N LYS A 83 1.78 6.27 6.58
CA LYS A 83 0.51 6.41 5.89
C LYS A 83 0.51 5.68 4.57
N VAL A 84 -0.62 5.02 4.27
CA VAL A 84 -0.89 4.37 2.98
C VAL A 84 -2.00 5.15 2.28
N LEU A 85 -1.81 5.43 1.00
CA LEU A 85 -2.82 6.06 0.15
C LEU A 85 -3.09 5.14 -1.03
N ILE A 86 -4.37 5.02 -1.41
CA ILE A 86 -4.80 4.30 -2.60
C ILE A 86 -5.30 5.34 -3.59
N PHE A 87 -4.76 5.31 -4.80
CA PHE A 87 -5.28 6.04 -5.94
C PHE A 87 -6.09 5.05 -6.78
N ASP A 88 -7.38 5.34 -6.96
CA ASP A 88 -8.30 4.58 -7.80
C ASP A 88 -9.11 5.58 -8.66
#